data_AF-A0A6M1YWI6-F1
#
_entry.id   AF-A0A6M1YWI6-F1
#
_cell.length_a   1.000
_cell.length_b   1.000
_cell.length_c   1.000
_cell.angle_alpha   90.00
_cell.angle_beta   90.00
_cell.angle_gamma   90.00
#
_symmetry.space_group_name_H-M   'P 1'
#
loop_
_entity.id
_entity.type
_entity.pdbx_description
1 polymer ?
#
loop_
_entity_poly.entity_id
_entity_poly.type
_entity_poly.pdbx_seq_one_letter_code
_entity_poly.pdbx_strand_id
1 'polypeptide(L)'
;MKAMFSSNFIEILTNKLKQNLFFSGLKSESYIFVPNKFVKNYLMQKFADDPDLKVSFGINFVNIGNFLNFFQNKLKISKDKRFLNFLELNFLIRKKIIENIEVKKEISNNAYLELRKYLIKDGKIVEKRLTKLTFDLTEIFLKYSIFENEKSLIEKSKNNWQIRLFLEIFSNSGYRGYRGCSLVFRDLKKIDIQNIKNIEFHFFLVSYMPPVYFDFINQFKKVFHYFI
;
A
#
# COMPACT_ATOMS: atom_id res chain seq x y z
N MET A 1 -2.61 -6.15 23.29
CA MET A 1 -1.20 -5.93 23.62
C MET A 1 -0.45 -5.46 22.39
N LYS A 2 0.21 -4.30 22.46
CA LYS A 2 1.11 -3.84 21.40
C LYS A 2 2.51 -3.80 21.96
N ALA A 3 3.50 -4.25 21.22
CA ALA A 3 4.89 -4.20 21.67
C ALA A 3 5.86 -3.98 20.51
N MET A 4 6.99 -3.38 20.86
CA MET A 4 8.12 -3.14 19.97
C MET A 4 9.35 -3.78 20.60
N PHE A 5 10.07 -4.57 19.82
CA PHE A 5 11.30 -5.23 20.23
C PHE A 5 12.41 -4.81 19.28
N SER A 6 13.48 -4.25 19.85
CA SER A 6 14.69 -3.87 19.12
C SER A 6 15.88 -4.69 19.59
N SER A 7 16.76 -5.08 18.66
CA SER A 7 17.99 -5.79 18.97
C SER A 7 18.93 -5.80 17.77
N ASN A 8 20.21 -5.57 18.01
CA ASN A 8 21.27 -5.71 17.00
C ASN A 8 21.48 -7.17 16.54
N PHE A 9 20.94 -8.13 17.29
CA PHE A 9 21.06 -9.57 17.00
C PHE A 9 19.71 -10.13 16.55
N ILE A 10 19.67 -10.65 15.32
CA ILE A 10 18.48 -11.25 14.73
C ILE A 10 17.99 -12.47 15.52
N GLU A 11 18.91 -13.24 16.11
CA GLU A 11 18.61 -14.43 16.90
C GLU A 11 17.77 -14.09 18.13
N ILE A 12 18.06 -12.97 18.79
CA ILE A 12 17.28 -12.48 19.95
C ILE A 12 15.85 -12.15 19.50
N LEU A 13 15.70 -11.46 18.36
CA LEU A 13 14.39 -11.12 17.82
C LEU A 13 13.61 -12.38 17.41
N THR A 14 14.27 -13.35 16.78
CA THR A 14 13.66 -14.64 16.40
C THR A 14 13.19 -15.41 17.62
N ASN A 15 14.00 -15.46 18.68
CA ASN A 15 13.62 -16.09 19.94
C ASN A 15 12.42 -15.38 20.58
N LYS A 16 12.39 -14.04 20.52
CA LYS A 16 11.25 -13.28 21.05
C LYS A 16 9.97 -13.50 20.24
N LEU A 17 10.09 -13.58 18.92
CA LEU A 17 8.98 -13.94 18.02
C LEU A 17 8.47 -15.36 18.34
N LYS A 18 9.36 -16.34 18.50
CA LYS A 18 9.03 -17.70 18.92
C LYS A 18 8.21 -17.71 20.22
N GLN A 19 8.70 -17.01 21.26
CA GLN A 19 8.02 -16.91 22.55
C GLN A 19 6.58 -16.38 22.39
N ASN A 20 6.41 -15.31 21.61
CA ASN A 20 5.11 -14.69 21.42
C ASN A 20 4.14 -15.56 20.59
N LEU A 21 4.65 -16.30 19.60
CA LEU A 21 3.82 -17.15 18.72
C LEU A 21 3.34 -18.44 19.39
N PHE A 22 4.24 -19.14 20.10
CA PHE A 22 3.98 -20.53 20.50
C PHE A 22 3.74 -20.72 22.00
N PHE A 23 4.24 -19.80 22.83
CA PHE A 23 4.23 -19.96 24.29
C PHE A 23 3.30 -18.97 25.01
N SER A 24 2.56 -18.13 24.28
CA SER A 24 1.71 -17.08 24.83
C SER A 24 0.31 -17.55 25.31
N GLY A 25 0.07 -18.86 25.38
CA GLY A 25 -1.09 -19.49 26.04
C GLY A 25 -2.45 -19.34 25.34
N LEU A 26 -2.68 -18.26 24.57
CA LEU A 26 -3.92 -18.03 23.81
C LEU A 26 -3.70 -18.33 22.33
N LYS A 27 -4.38 -19.35 21.81
CA LYS A 27 -4.41 -19.64 20.36
C LYS A 27 -5.11 -18.49 19.63
N SER A 28 -4.33 -17.71 18.90
CA SER A 28 -4.77 -16.65 18.00
C SER A 28 -4.32 -16.95 16.59
N GLU A 29 -5.08 -16.47 15.62
CA GLU A 29 -4.64 -16.54 14.23
C GLU A 29 -3.49 -15.54 14.05
N SER A 30 -2.28 -16.03 13.79
CA SER A 30 -1.07 -15.21 13.74
C SER A 30 -0.58 -15.03 12.32
N TYR A 31 -0.23 -13.79 11.97
CA TYR A 31 0.36 -13.43 10.68
C TYR A 31 1.71 -12.76 10.89
N ILE A 32 2.72 -13.24 10.16
CA ILE A 32 4.08 -12.70 10.20
C ILE A 32 4.36 -11.96 8.89
N PHE A 33 4.36 -10.64 8.96
CA PHE A 33 4.82 -9.77 7.90
C PHE A 33 6.34 -9.73 7.85
N VAL A 34 6.89 -10.01 6.68
CA VAL A 34 8.33 -10.02 6.41
C VAL A 34 8.65 -9.19 5.17
N PRO A 35 9.84 -8.58 5.07
CA PRO A 35 10.20 -7.74 3.93
C PRO A 35 10.38 -8.54 2.62
N ASN A 36 10.87 -9.78 2.70
CA ASN A 36 11.20 -10.58 1.53
C ASN A 36 11.19 -12.09 1.82
N LYS A 37 11.39 -12.90 0.77
CA LYS A 37 11.41 -14.37 0.83
C LYS A 37 12.60 -14.91 1.64
N PHE A 38 13.73 -14.22 1.67
CA PHE A 38 14.90 -14.66 2.43
C PHE A 38 14.62 -14.66 3.93
N VAL A 39 14.03 -13.58 4.45
CA VAL A 39 13.63 -13.49 5.87
C VAL A 39 12.59 -14.56 6.22
N LYS A 40 11.61 -14.80 5.34
CA LYS A 40 10.65 -15.89 5.50
C LYS A 40 11.36 -17.24 5.66
N ASN A 41 12.22 -17.58 4.71
CA ASN A 41 12.91 -18.87 4.68
C ASN A 41 13.82 -19.04 5.90
N TYR A 42 14.52 -17.98 6.29
CA TYR A 42 15.32 -17.95 7.51
C TYR A 42 14.48 -18.29 8.75
N LEU A 43 13.33 -17.63 8.95
CA LEU A 43 12.45 -17.90 10.08
C LEU A 43 11.89 -19.33 10.04
N MET A 44 11.46 -19.80 8.87
CA MET A 44 10.95 -21.17 8.71
C MET A 44 12.00 -22.21 9.08
N GLN A 45 13.24 -22.03 8.62
CA GLN A 45 14.34 -22.91 8.96
C GLN A 45 14.65 -22.85 10.45
N LYS A 46 14.75 -21.64 11.03
CA LYS A 46 15.00 -21.48 12.47
C LYS A 46 13.94 -22.15 13.34
N PHE A 47 12.66 -22.12 12.96
CA PHE A 47 11.61 -22.81 13.70
C PHE A 47 11.59 -24.33 13.46
N ALA A 48 12.00 -24.79 12.27
CA ALA A 48 12.14 -26.21 11.96
C ALA A 48 13.29 -26.86 12.74
N ASP A 49 14.42 -26.16 12.83
CA ASP A 49 15.65 -26.62 13.48
C ASP A 49 15.59 -26.43 15.02
N ASP A 50 14.60 -25.71 15.53
CA ASP A 50 14.46 -25.45 16.97
C ASP A 50 14.10 -26.74 17.72
N PRO A 51 14.89 -27.14 18.74
CA PRO A 51 14.70 -28.41 19.42
C PRO A 51 13.38 -28.50 20.20
N ASP A 52 12.83 -27.36 20.63
CA ASP A 52 11.61 -27.29 21.44
C ASP A 52 10.34 -27.26 20.56
N LEU A 53 10.41 -26.65 19.38
CA LEU A 53 9.29 -26.56 18.44
C LEU A 53 9.28 -27.71 17.44
N LYS A 54 10.34 -27.83 16.63
CA LYS A 54 10.39 -28.69 15.44
C LYS A 54 9.18 -28.52 14.51
N VAL A 55 8.63 -27.30 14.42
CA VAL A 55 7.44 -26.97 13.61
C VAL A 55 7.79 -25.91 12.57
N SER A 56 7.45 -26.19 11.31
CA SER A 56 7.53 -25.22 10.21
C SER A 56 6.20 -25.01 9.47
N PHE A 57 5.16 -25.79 9.82
CA PHE A 57 3.84 -25.73 9.18
C PHE A 57 2.82 -24.93 10.02
N GLY A 58 1.80 -24.38 9.36
CA GLY A 58 0.72 -23.64 10.03
C GLY A 58 1.03 -22.18 10.37
N ILE A 59 2.20 -21.66 9.99
CA ILE A 59 2.58 -20.26 10.19
C ILE A 59 2.23 -19.43 8.95
N ASN A 60 1.44 -18.37 9.12
CA ASN A 60 1.02 -17.52 8.01
C ASN A 60 2.02 -16.39 7.76
N PHE A 61 2.91 -16.57 6.79
CA PHE A 61 3.82 -15.52 6.34
C PHE A 61 3.20 -14.64 5.25
N VAL A 62 3.33 -13.33 5.39
CA VAL A 62 2.87 -12.33 4.44
C VAL A 62 4.04 -11.44 4.03
N ASN A 63 4.24 -11.23 2.73
CA ASN A 63 5.20 -10.24 2.27
C ASN A 63 4.63 -8.83 2.51
N ILE A 64 5.42 -7.92 3.09
CA ILE A 64 4.98 -6.55 3.36
C ILE A 64 4.55 -5.78 2.09
N GLY A 65 5.11 -6.11 0.92
CA GLY A 65 4.67 -5.57 -0.37
C GLY A 65 3.22 -5.94 -0.72
N ASN A 66 2.68 -7.01 -0.11
CA ASN A 66 1.28 -7.42 -0.27
C ASN A 66 0.36 -6.90 0.85
N PHE A 67 0.82 -5.98 1.68
CA PHE A 67 0.11 -5.49 2.87
C PHE A 67 -1.34 -5.07 2.57
N LEU A 68 -1.54 -4.22 1.56
CA LEU A 68 -2.87 -3.73 1.20
C LEU A 68 -3.80 -4.85 0.69
N ASN A 69 -3.29 -5.71 -0.19
CA ASN A 69 -4.04 -6.84 -0.73
C ASN A 69 -4.44 -7.83 0.36
N PHE A 70 -3.53 -8.10 1.30
CA PHE A 70 -3.80 -8.96 2.45
C PHE A 70 -4.98 -8.43 3.25
N PHE A 71 -4.95 -7.15 3.64
CA PHE A 71 -6.02 -6.57 4.44
C PHE A 71 -7.32 -6.45 3.67
N GLN A 72 -7.28 -6.14 2.36
CA GLN A 72 -8.48 -6.10 1.53
C GLN A 72 -9.23 -7.45 1.55
N ASN A 73 -8.48 -8.54 1.39
CA ASN A 73 -9.04 -9.89 1.39
C ASN A 73 -9.49 -10.29 2.79
N LYS A 74 -8.66 -10.01 3.81
CA LYS A 74 -8.94 -10.41 5.20
C LYS A 74 -10.16 -9.70 5.77
N LEU A 75 -10.33 -8.41 5.45
CA LEU A 75 -11.45 -7.58 5.89
C LEU A 75 -12.69 -7.71 5.00
N LYS A 76 -12.61 -8.47 3.90
CA LYS A 76 -13.67 -8.58 2.89
C LYS A 76 -14.16 -7.21 2.42
N ILE A 77 -13.23 -6.27 2.20
CA ILE A 77 -13.56 -4.93 1.70
C ILE A 77 -14.28 -5.10 0.35
N SER A 78 -15.43 -4.42 0.18
CA SER A 78 -16.21 -4.50 -1.05
C SER A 78 -15.32 -4.27 -2.28
N LYS A 79 -15.61 -4.98 -3.37
CA LYS A 79 -14.91 -4.83 -4.65
C LYS A 79 -14.93 -3.39 -5.17
N ASP A 80 -15.94 -2.60 -4.79
CA ASP A 80 -16.07 -1.19 -5.19
C ASP A 80 -15.12 -0.26 -4.40
N LYS A 81 -14.48 -0.78 -3.35
CA LYS A 81 -13.50 -0.10 -2.50
C LYS A 81 -12.12 -0.77 -2.57
N ARG A 82 -11.87 -1.56 -3.61
CA ARG A 82 -10.62 -2.30 -3.80
C ARG A 82 -9.44 -1.40 -4.14
N PHE A 83 -8.24 -1.88 -3.80
CA PHE A 83 -7.01 -1.27 -4.25
C PHE A 83 -6.87 -1.48 -5.77
N LEU A 84 -6.55 -0.41 -6.48
CA LEU A 84 -6.14 -0.51 -7.86
C LEU A 84 -4.72 -1.08 -7.89
N ASN A 85 -4.53 -2.13 -8.67
CA ASN A 85 -3.19 -2.59 -8.95
C ASN A 85 -2.49 -1.63 -9.91
N PHE A 86 -1.18 -1.83 -10.08
CA PHE A 86 -0.34 -0.98 -10.94
C PHE A 86 -0.91 -0.83 -12.37
N LEU A 87 -1.36 -1.93 -12.98
CA LEU A 87 -1.85 -1.92 -14.37
C LEU A 87 -3.18 -1.18 -14.49
N GLU A 88 -4.07 -1.36 -13.54
CA GLU A 88 -5.37 -0.67 -13.52
C GLU A 88 -5.21 0.83 -13.34
N LEU A 89 -4.29 1.22 -12.44
CA LEU A 89 -3.94 2.62 -12.25
C LEU A 89 -3.30 3.21 -13.51
N ASN A 90 -2.37 2.49 -14.14
CA ASN A 90 -1.75 2.90 -15.39
C ASN A 90 -2.78 3.16 -16.49
N PHE A 91 -3.75 2.25 -16.64
CA PHE A 91 -4.83 2.38 -17.60
C PHE A 91 -5.70 3.61 -17.33
N LEU A 92 -6.08 3.85 -16.07
CA LEU A 92 -6.87 5.02 -15.69
C LEU A 92 -6.13 6.34 -15.93
N ILE A 93 -4.85 6.41 -15.59
CA ILE A 93 -4.00 7.58 -15.87
C ILE A 93 -3.94 7.82 -17.37
N ARG A 94 -3.68 6.77 -18.16
CA ARG A 94 -3.62 6.86 -19.62
C ARG A 94 -4.92 7.40 -20.21
N LYS A 95 -6.05 6.81 -19.81
CA LYS A 95 -7.38 7.26 -20.24
C LYS A 95 -7.60 8.74 -19.90
N LYS A 96 -7.24 9.16 -18.67
CA LYS A 96 -7.47 10.53 -18.22
C LYS A 96 -6.59 11.56 -18.94
N ILE A 97 -5.35 11.20 -19.26
CA ILE A 97 -4.45 12.03 -20.06
C ILE A 97 -5.03 12.24 -21.47
N ILE A 98 -5.50 11.17 -22.12
CA ILE A 98 -6.12 11.26 -23.45
C ILE A 98 -7.37 12.15 -23.40
N GLU A 99 -8.28 11.91 -22.45
CA GLU A 99 -9.46 12.76 -22.22
C GLU A 99 -9.09 14.24 -22.09
N ASN A 100 -8.07 14.55 -21.28
CA ASN A 100 -7.63 15.93 -21.04
C ASN A 100 -6.95 16.57 -22.26
N ILE A 101 -6.35 15.78 -23.15
CA ILE A 101 -5.69 16.28 -24.37
C ILE A 101 -6.69 16.47 -25.52
N GLU A 102 -7.64 15.54 -25.67
CA GLU A 102 -8.58 15.52 -26.80
C GLU A 102 -9.80 16.41 -26.58
N VAL A 103 -10.37 16.43 -25.37
CA VAL A 103 -11.64 17.13 -25.07
C VAL A 103 -11.40 18.61 -24.74
N LYS A 104 -10.27 18.96 -24.12
CA LYS A 104 -9.98 20.35 -23.70
C LYS A 104 -9.15 21.13 -24.74
N LYS A 105 -9.43 20.94 -26.03
CA LYS A 105 -8.73 21.67 -27.12
C LYS A 105 -8.87 23.20 -27.01
N GLU A 106 -9.90 23.71 -26.34
CA GLU A 106 -10.29 25.12 -26.38
C GLU A 106 -10.11 25.90 -25.06
N ILE A 107 -9.85 25.24 -23.92
CA ILE A 107 -9.86 25.95 -22.63
C ILE A 107 -8.42 26.29 -22.23
N SER A 108 -8.15 27.60 -22.22
CA SER A 108 -6.99 28.38 -21.75
C SER A 108 -6.49 28.08 -20.32
N ASN A 109 -6.79 26.91 -19.76
CA ASN A 109 -6.30 26.47 -18.46
C ASN A 109 -4.91 25.81 -18.62
N ASN A 110 -3.89 26.65 -18.48
CA ASN A 110 -2.46 26.42 -18.76
C ASN A 110 -1.78 25.20 -18.10
N ALA A 111 -2.45 24.48 -17.19
CA ALA A 111 -1.82 23.43 -16.38
C ALA A 111 -1.29 22.25 -17.20
N TYR A 112 -1.95 21.88 -18.31
CA TYR A 112 -1.57 20.72 -19.13
C TYR A 112 -0.86 21.11 -20.45
N LEU A 113 -0.48 22.38 -20.61
CA LEU A 113 0.13 22.87 -21.84
C LEU A 113 1.47 22.17 -22.12
N GLU A 114 2.32 22.06 -21.10
CA GLU A 114 3.60 21.36 -21.18
C GLU A 114 3.43 19.87 -21.46
N LEU A 115 2.43 19.24 -20.84
CA LEU A 115 2.07 17.84 -21.11
C LEU A 115 1.66 17.65 -22.59
N ARG A 116 0.87 18.57 -23.14
CA ARG A 116 0.42 18.53 -24.53
C ARG A 116 1.59 18.70 -25.49
N LYS A 117 2.49 19.66 -25.27
CA LYS A 117 3.72 19.85 -26.07
C LYS A 117 4.60 18.60 -26.08
N TYR A 118 4.70 17.92 -24.94
CA TYR A 118 5.48 16.69 -24.82
C TYR A 118 4.84 15.50 -25.55
N LEU A 119 3.52 15.34 -25.45
CA LEU A 119 2.81 14.17 -25.95
C LEU A 119 2.35 14.28 -27.41
N ILE A 120 2.16 15.48 -27.95
CA ILE A 120 1.72 15.69 -29.33
C ILE A 120 2.91 16.01 -30.24
N LYS A 121 3.02 15.28 -31.35
CA LYS A 121 3.90 15.61 -32.48
C LYS A 121 3.08 15.50 -33.76
N ASP A 122 3.15 16.52 -34.63
CA ASP A 122 2.43 16.55 -35.91
C ASP A 122 0.91 16.32 -35.77
N GLY A 123 0.32 16.87 -34.70
CA GLY A 123 -1.10 16.72 -34.38
C GLY A 123 -1.52 15.33 -33.85
N LYS A 124 -0.58 14.40 -33.67
CA LYS A 124 -0.84 13.03 -33.18
C LYS A 124 -0.17 12.76 -31.83
N ILE A 125 -0.78 11.88 -31.04
CA ILE A 125 -0.22 11.43 -29.76
C ILE A 125 0.96 10.48 -30.03
N VAL A 126 2.09 10.75 -29.36
CA VAL A 126 3.28 9.90 -29.42
C VAL A 126 3.14 8.77 -28.40
N GLU A 127 2.66 7.62 -28.86
CA GLU A 127 2.33 6.44 -28.02
C GLU A 127 3.45 5.97 -27.08
N LYS A 128 4.70 5.98 -27.54
CA LYS A 128 5.86 5.61 -26.73
C LYS A 128 6.06 6.57 -25.54
N ARG A 129 5.84 7.87 -25.75
CA ARG A 129 5.95 8.90 -24.69
C ARG A 129 4.80 8.78 -23.71
N LEU A 130 3.58 8.55 -24.20
CA LEU A 130 2.40 8.35 -23.37
C LEU A 130 2.58 7.12 -22.47
N THR A 131 3.00 6.00 -23.03
CA THR A 131 3.22 4.76 -22.28
C THR A 131 4.28 4.95 -21.20
N LYS A 132 5.45 5.51 -21.53
CA LYS A 132 6.49 5.76 -20.52
C LYS A 132 5.97 6.68 -19.41
N LEU A 133 5.33 7.78 -19.79
CA LEU A 133 4.80 8.75 -18.83
C LEU A 133 3.74 8.14 -17.91
N THR A 134 2.83 7.31 -18.42
CA THR A 134 1.80 6.69 -17.58
C THR A 134 2.41 5.71 -16.60
N PHE A 135 3.46 4.97 -16.99
CA PHE A 135 4.23 4.12 -16.07
C PHE A 135 4.87 4.95 -14.95
N ASP A 136 5.61 6.01 -15.29
CA ASP A 136 6.28 6.88 -14.33
C ASP A 136 5.26 7.54 -13.37
N LEU A 137 4.13 8.02 -13.90
CA LEU A 137 3.05 8.59 -13.10
C LEU A 137 2.36 7.57 -12.19
N THR A 138 2.26 6.31 -12.60
CA THR A 138 1.67 5.24 -11.78
C THR A 138 2.47 5.08 -10.50
N GLU A 139 3.81 5.03 -10.60
CA GLU A 139 4.69 4.95 -9.43
C GLU A 139 4.55 6.17 -8.52
N ILE A 140 4.51 7.36 -9.11
CA ILE A 140 4.34 8.62 -8.36
C ILE A 140 2.99 8.64 -7.65
N PHE A 141 1.90 8.23 -8.31
CA PHE A 141 0.55 8.27 -7.77
C PHE A 141 0.37 7.27 -6.63
N LEU A 142 0.99 6.09 -6.73
CA LEU A 142 1.07 5.14 -5.62
C LEU A 142 1.79 5.76 -4.42
N LYS A 143 2.91 6.47 -4.63
CA LYS A 143 3.61 7.17 -3.55
C LYS A 143 2.75 8.27 -2.92
N TYR A 144 2.07 9.09 -3.73
CA TYR A 144 1.16 10.12 -3.21
C TYR A 144 0.07 9.52 -2.32
N SER A 145 -0.52 8.40 -2.74
CA SER A 145 -1.55 7.73 -1.95
C SER A 145 -1.05 7.30 -0.57
N ILE A 146 0.22 6.90 -0.46
CA ILE A 146 0.81 6.35 0.77
C ILE A 146 1.38 7.45 1.69
N PHE A 147 2.01 8.48 1.12
CA PHE A 147 2.86 9.41 1.87
C PHE A 147 2.33 10.85 1.97
N GLU A 148 1.41 11.26 1.11
CA GLU A 148 0.96 12.65 1.06
C GLU A 148 -0.42 12.83 1.74
N ASN A 149 -0.55 13.92 2.50
CA ASN A 149 -1.83 14.33 3.05
C ASN A 149 -2.68 15.02 1.97
N GLU A 150 -3.99 14.73 1.93
CA GLU A 150 -4.97 15.35 1.02
C GLU A 150 -4.88 16.88 1.01
N LYS A 151 -4.75 17.54 2.18
CA LYS A 151 -4.61 19.01 2.24
C LYS A 151 -3.34 19.51 1.54
N SER A 152 -2.22 18.82 1.74
CA SER A 152 -0.94 19.11 1.08
C SER A 152 -1.06 18.94 -0.44
N LEU A 153 -1.71 17.87 -0.90
CA LEU A 153 -1.94 17.63 -2.33
C LEU A 153 -2.83 18.71 -2.95
N ILE A 154 -3.91 19.13 -2.28
CA ILE A 154 -4.78 20.21 -2.77
C ILE A 154 -3.99 21.50 -2.94
N GLU A 155 -3.15 21.86 -1.97
CA GLU A 155 -2.33 23.07 -2.06
C GLU A 155 -1.30 22.98 -3.20
N LYS A 156 -0.54 21.89 -3.27
CA LYS A 156 0.47 21.65 -4.33
C LYS A 156 -0.16 21.56 -5.73
N SER A 157 -1.42 21.12 -5.84
CA SER A 157 -2.13 20.98 -7.12
C SER A 157 -2.32 22.29 -7.90
N LYS A 158 -2.23 23.44 -7.22
CA LYS A 158 -2.35 24.75 -7.86
C LYS A 158 -1.28 24.97 -8.92
N ASN A 159 -0.07 24.44 -8.69
CA ASN A 159 1.10 24.65 -9.56
C ASN A 159 1.65 23.37 -10.17
N ASN A 160 1.07 22.20 -9.85
CA ASN A 160 1.56 20.91 -10.32
C ASN A 160 0.45 20.13 -11.04
N TRP A 161 0.60 19.97 -12.35
CA TRP A 161 -0.37 19.27 -13.19
C TRP A 161 -0.47 17.77 -12.87
N GLN A 162 0.60 17.14 -12.39
CA GLN A 162 0.60 15.72 -12.02
C GLN A 162 -0.31 15.52 -10.80
N ILE A 163 -0.18 16.40 -9.80
CA ILE A 163 -1.03 16.38 -8.61
C ILE A 163 -2.47 16.77 -8.97
N ARG A 164 -2.66 17.74 -9.86
CA ARG A 164 -4.00 18.06 -10.38
C ARG A 164 -4.63 16.85 -11.08
N LEU A 165 -3.89 16.14 -11.93
CA LEU A 165 -4.34 14.92 -12.59
C LEU A 165 -4.68 13.82 -11.58
N PHE A 166 -3.84 13.64 -10.56
CA PHE A 166 -4.09 12.71 -9.45
C PHE A 166 -5.43 13.04 -8.78
N LEU A 167 -5.64 14.30 -8.39
CA LEU A 167 -6.90 14.73 -7.80
C LEU A 167 -8.05 14.56 -8.80
N GLU A 168 -7.93 14.88 -10.08
CA GLU A 168 -8.99 14.67 -11.07
C GLU A 168 -9.41 13.19 -11.22
N ILE A 169 -8.48 12.25 -11.08
CA ILE A 169 -8.79 10.82 -11.12
C ILE A 169 -9.52 10.38 -9.85
N PHE A 170 -9.13 10.91 -8.68
CA PHE A 170 -9.56 10.36 -7.40
C PHE A 170 -10.53 11.23 -6.57
N SER A 171 -10.76 12.48 -6.95
CA SER A 171 -11.70 13.41 -6.28
C SER A 171 -13.01 13.57 -7.04
N ASN A 172 -13.04 13.25 -8.34
CA ASN A 172 -14.23 13.47 -9.16
C ASN A 172 -15.27 12.36 -8.96
N SER A 173 -16.48 12.77 -8.59
CA SER A 173 -17.61 11.93 -8.19
C SER A 173 -18.19 11.01 -9.28
N GLY A 174 -17.72 11.16 -10.54
CA GLY A 174 -18.19 10.42 -11.72
C GLY A 174 -17.67 8.98 -11.82
N TYR A 175 -16.49 8.68 -11.26
CA TYR A 175 -15.99 7.31 -11.17
C TYR A 175 -16.47 6.68 -9.86
N ARG A 176 -17.79 6.47 -9.73
CA ARG A 176 -18.41 5.90 -8.50
C ARG A 176 -17.83 4.54 -8.10
N GLY A 177 -17.24 3.78 -9.02
CA GLY A 177 -16.54 2.52 -8.75
C GLY A 177 -15.04 2.62 -8.43
N TYR A 178 -14.40 3.80 -8.61
CA TYR A 178 -12.95 4.00 -8.43
C TYR A 178 -12.61 5.21 -7.56
N ARG A 179 -13.49 5.54 -6.61
CA ARG A 179 -13.17 6.43 -5.49
C ARG A 179 -11.94 5.97 -4.67
N GLY A 180 -11.41 4.78 -4.95
CA GLY A 180 -10.58 3.97 -4.07
C GLY A 180 -9.06 4.20 -4.01
N CYS A 181 -8.44 5.25 -4.56
CA CYS A 181 -7.01 5.50 -4.21
C CYS A 181 -6.74 6.75 -3.37
N SER A 182 -7.52 7.83 -3.51
CA SER A 182 -7.46 8.93 -2.51
C SER A 182 -8.24 8.58 -1.24
N LEU A 183 -9.37 7.86 -1.36
CA LEU A 183 -10.22 7.54 -0.22
C LEU A 183 -9.77 6.32 0.56
N VAL A 184 -9.01 5.37 -0.02
CA VAL A 184 -8.76 4.11 0.70
C VAL A 184 -7.84 4.28 1.90
N PHE A 185 -6.87 5.20 1.89
CA PHE A 185 -6.07 5.50 3.07
C PHE A 185 -6.82 6.31 4.13
N ARG A 186 -7.70 7.21 3.69
CA ARG A 186 -8.64 7.94 4.56
C ARG A 186 -9.69 6.99 5.16
N ASP A 187 -10.03 5.92 4.45
CA ASP A 187 -11.03 4.94 4.84
C ASP A 187 -10.43 3.75 5.61
N LEU A 188 -9.12 3.44 5.47
CA LEU A 188 -8.44 2.46 6.34
C LEU A 188 -8.65 2.80 7.83
N LYS A 189 -8.62 4.10 8.18
CA LYS A 189 -8.93 4.61 9.53
C LYS A 189 -10.39 4.43 9.96
N LYS A 190 -11.30 4.22 9.00
CA LYS A 190 -12.74 4.06 9.23
C LYS A 190 -13.21 2.62 9.06
N ILE A 191 -12.33 1.70 8.67
CA ILE A 191 -12.71 0.29 8.57
C ILE A 191 -13.03 -0.19 9.98
N ASP A 192 -14.23 -0.70 10.16
CA ASP A 192 -14.62 -1.33 11.41
C ASP A 192 -13.86 -2.66 11.59
N ILE A 193 -12.77 -2.59 12.34
CA ILE A 193 -11.94 -3.73 12.71
C ILE A 193 -12.50 -4.50 13.91
N GLN A 194 -13.63 -4.09 14.52
CA GLN A 194 -14.18 -4.77 15.70
C GLN A 194 -14.58 -6.22 15.41
N ASN A 195 -14.86 -6.53 14.14
CA ASN A 195 -15.18 -7.88 13.66
C ASN A 195 -13.94 -8.77 13.52
N ILE A 196 -12.72 -8.19 13.52
CA ILE A 196 -11.48 -8.95 13.57
C ILE A 196 -11.09 -9.17 15.04
N LYS A 197 -11.65 -10.22 15.63
CA LYS A 197 -11.25 -10.66 16.98
C LYS A 197 -10.19 -11.76 16.87
N ASN A 198 -9.27 -11.75 17.83
CA ASN A 198 -8.26 -12.80 18.03
C ASN A 198 -7.25 -13.04 16.90
N ILE A 199 -6.85 -11.95 16.20
CA ILE A 199 -5.74 -11.98 15.24
C ILE A 199 -4.51 -11.28 15.82
N GLU A 200 -3.35 -11.85 15.56
CA GLU A 200 -2.04 -11.30 15.92
C GLU A 200 -1.24 -10.96 14.68
N PHE A 201 -0.68 -9.75 14.68
CA PHE A 201 0.18 -9.27 13.61
C PHE A 201 1.60 -9.09 14.13
N HIS A 202 2.54 -9.78 13.49
CA HIS A 202 3.96 -9.69 13.78
C HIS A 202 4.67 -9.09 12.57
N PHE A 203 5.42 -8.01 12.76
CA PHE A 203 6.21 -7.37 11.71
C PHE A 203 7.68 -7.63 12.00
N PHE A 204 8.30 -8.55 11.27
CA PHE A 204 9.66 -9.02 11.53
C PHE A 204 10.63 -8.45 10.50
N LEU A 205 11.62 -7.68 10.97
CA LEU A 205 12.62 -6.96 10.18
C LEU A 205 12.03 -6.04 9.10
N VAL A 206 10.86 -5.47 9.40
CA VAL A 206 10.27 -4.41 8.58
C VAL A 206 10.83 -3.09 9.11
N SER A 207 11.94 -2.64 8.51
CA SER A 207 12.67 -1.43 8.94
C SER A 207 11.92 -0.13 8.71
N TYR A 208 11.00 -0.12 7.75
CA TYR A 208 10.18 1.04 7.44
C TYR A 208 8.74 0.63 7.17
N MET A 209 7.82 1.36 7.79
CA MET A 209 6.39 1.28 7.51
C MET A 209 5.85 2.68 7.29
N PRO A 210 5.12 2.93 6.18
CA PRO A 210 4.48 4.22 5.96
C PRO A 210 3.59 4.62 7.16
N PRO A 211 3.57 5.90 7.56
CA PRO A 211 2.77 6.36 8.70
C PRO A 211 1.30 5.94 8.62
N VAL A 212 0.74 5.96 7.41
CA VAL A 212 -0.66 5.55 7.18
C VAL A 212 -0.88 4.06 7.47
N TYR A 213 0.10 3.21 7.16
CA TYR A 213 0.00 1.78 7.45
C TYR A 213 0.14 1.55 8.95
N PHE A 214 1.06 2.29 9.59
CA PHE A 214 1.28 2.24 11.03
C PHE A 214 0.02 2.67 11.81
N ASP A 215 -0.60 3.78 11.41
CA ASP A 215 -1.88 4.24 11.96
C ASP A 215 -2.99 3.20 11.79
N PHE A 216 -3.04 2.55 10.61
CA PHE A 216 -4.02 1.52 10.33
C PHE A 216 -3.83 0.30 11.24
N ILE A 217 -2.62 -0.25 11.32
CA ILE A 217 -2.37 -1.44 12.16
C ILE A 217 -2.56 -1.14 13.65
N ASN A 218 -2.35 0.10 14.06
CA ASN A 218 -2.57 0.53 15.44
C ASN A 218 -4.03 0.46 15.87
N GLN A 219 -4.97 0.24 14.96
CA GLN A 219 -6.33 -0.06 15.37
C GLN A 219 -6.42 -1.46 16.00
N PHE A 220 -5.60 -2.42 15.57
CA PHE A 220 -5.64 -3.79 16.09
C PHE A 220 -5.10 -3.91 17.51
N LYS A 221 -5.71 -4.83 18.28
CA LYS A 221 -5.35 -5.05 19.69
C LYS A 221 -4.00 -5.73 19.85
N LYS A 222 -3.61 -6.64 18.96
CA LYS A 222 -2.40 -7.47 19.10
C LYS A 222 -1.44 -7.26 17.93
N VAL A 223 -0.46 -6.39 18.14
CA VAL A 223 0.51 -5.97 17.11
C VAL A 223 1.91 -5.95 17.71
N PHE A 224 2.85 -6.63 17.06
CA PHE A 224 4.21 -6.79 17.54
C PHE A 224 5.20 -6.42 16.44
N HIS A 225 6.16 -5.55 16.75
CA HIS A 225 7.24 -5.18 15.83
C HIS A 225 8.58 -5.72 16.32
N TYR A 226 9.38 -6.25 15.42
CA TYR A 226 10.72 -6.77 15.68
C TYR A 226 11.68 -6.15 14.67
N PHE A 227 12.57 -5.27 15.12
CA PHE A 227 13.47 -4.52 14.24
C PHE A 227 14.89 -4.49 14.81
N ILE A 228 15.84 -4.28 13.90
CA ILE A 228 17.25 -4.03 14.23
C ILE A 228 17.40 -2.54 14.46
#